data_AF-A0A944WNJ3-F1
#
_entry.id   AF-A0A944WNJ3-F1
#
_cell.length_a   1.000
_cell.length_b   1.000
_cell.length_c   1.000
_cell.angle_alpha   90.00
_cell.angle_beta   90.00
_cell.angle_gamma   90.00
#
_symmetry.space_group_name_H-M   'P 1'
#
loop_
_entity.id
_entity.type
_entity.pdbx_description
1 polymer ?
#
loop_
_entity_poly.entity_id
_entity_poly.type
_entity_poly.pdbx_seq_one_letter_code
_entity_poly.pdbx_strand_id
1 'polypeptide(L)' 'WVVDTERRIYSARGVFGQLICIVPEANLVVVKLSSWPTFLDFERGINTYRMVEAIAGYLTDQDAQ' A
#
# COMPACT_ATOMS: atom_id res chain seq x y z
N TRP A 1 -2.49 9.94 5.01
CA TRP A 1 -3.77 9.56 4.40
C TRP A 1 -4.35 8.38 5.16
N VAL A 2 -5.60 8.47 5.56
CA VAL A 2 -6.36 7.30 6.05
C VAL A 2 -6.97 6.64 4.82
N VAL A 3 -6.59 5.39 4.55
CA VAL A 3 -7.03 4.64 3.35
C VAL A 3 -8.31 3.88 3.67
N ASP A 4 -8.33 3.21 4.82
CA ASP A 4 -9.47 2.45 5.33
C ASP A 4 -9.52 2.63 6.86
N THR A 5 -10.63 3.17 7.37
CA THR A 5 -10.81 3.40 8.81
C THR A 5 -11.12 2.12 9.59
N GLU A 6 -11.81 1.17 8.97
CA GLU A 6 -12.21 -0.08 9.61
C GLU A 6 -11.01 -1.00 9.76
N ARG A 7 -10.25 -1.18 8.68
CA ARG A 7 -9.00 -1.97 8.64
C ARG A 7 -7.78 -1.22 9.18
N ARG A 8 -7.96 0.06 9.54
CA ARG A 8 -6.92 0.95 10.08
C ARG A 8 -5.70 1.02 9.16
N ILE A 9 -5.94 1.12 7.85
CA ILE A 9 -4.88 1.23 6.85
C ILE A 9 -4.50 2.70 6.69
N TYR A 10 -3.22 2.99 6.88
CA TYR A 10 -2.69 4.35 6.80
C TYR A 10 -1.58 4.42 5.77
N SER A 11 -1.50 5.55 5.04
CA SER A 11 -0.39 5.78 4.12
C SER A 11 0.15 7.20 4.12
N ALA A 12 1.46 7.32 3.94
CA ALA A 12 2.12 8.53 3.50
C ALA A 12 2.41 8.40 2.00
N ARG A 13 2.02 9.40 1.22
CA ARG A 13 2.18 9.43 -0.24
C ARG A 13 3.11 10.55 -0.62
N GLY A 14 4.05 10.26 -1.52
CA GLY A 14 4.87 11.25 -2.20
C GLY A 14 4.65 11.23 -3.71
N VAL A 15 5.00 12.33 -4.35
CA VAL A 15 4.96 12.47 -5.81
C VAL A 15 5.95 11.52 -6.48
N PHE A 16 5.80 11.28 -7.78
CA PHE A 16 6.63 10.32 -8.52
C PHE A 16 6.59 8.87 -7.98
N GLY A 17 5.57 8.53 -7.20
CA GLY A 17 5.24 7.16 -6.81
C GLY A 17 5.77 6.69 -5.46
N GLN A 18 6.13 7.60 -4.55
CA GLN A 18 6.57 7.22 -3.19
C GLN A 18 5.38 6.80 -2.32
N LEU A 19 5.55 5.73 -1.55
CA LEU A 19 4.57 5.26 -0.59
C LEU A 19 5.25 4.68 0.65
N ILE A 20 4.73 5.04 1.82
CA ILE A 20 4.81 4.23 3.04
C ILE A 20 3.37 3.86 3.38
N CYS A 21 3.06 2.57 3.45
CA CYS A 21 1.73 2.06 3.80
C CYS A 21 1.82 1.12 4.99
N ILE A 22 0.93 1.29 5.96
CA ILE A 22 0.87 0.50 7.19
C ILE A 22 -0.46 -0.26 7.15
N VAL A 23 -0.38 -1.59 7.25
CA VAL A 23 -1.52 -2.51 7.22
C VAL A 23 -1.47 -3.35 8.52
N PRO A 24 -2.10 -2.88 9.61
CA PRO A 24 -1.96 -3.51 10.93
C PRO A 24 -2.49 -4.94 11.00
N GLU A 25 -3.60 -5.24 10.32
CA GLU A 25 -4.21 -6.58 10.30
C GLU A 25 -3.27 -7.67 9.77
N ALA A 26 -2.35 -7.31 8.87
CA ALA A 26 -1.37 -8.20 8.26
C ALA A 26 0.02 -8.07 8.92
N ASN A 27 0.14 -7.35 10.03
CA ASN A 27 1.42 -6.98 10.66
C ASN A 27 2.46 -6.46 9.64
N LEU A 28 2.00 -5.66 8.68
CA LEU A 28 2.77 -5.31 7.48
C LEU A 28 3.01 -3.80 7.36
N VAL A 29 4.24 -3.45 6.97
CA VAL A 29 4.59 -2.13 6.47
C VAL A 29 5.20 -2.26 5.08
N VAL A 30 4.66 -1.54 4.10
CA VAL A 30 5.19 -1.48 2.73
C VAL A 30 5.84 -0.13 2.50
N VAL A 31 7.13 -0.17 2.15
CA VAL A 31 7.87 0.99 1.63
C VAL A 31 8.11 0.78 0.15
N LYS A 32 7.56 1.66 -0.69
CA LYS A 32 7.75 1.63 -2.14
C LYS A 32 8.35 2.94 -2.59
N LEU A 33 9.54 2.84 -3.17
CA LEU A 33 10.24 3.95 -3.81
C LEU A 33 10.13 3.81 -5.33
N SER A 34 9.95 4.94 -6.01
CA SER A 34 9.77 4.96 -7.46
C SER A 34 10.24 6.28 -8.05
N SER A 35 10.34 6.33 -9.37
CA SER A 35 10.63 7.55 -10.14
C SER A 35 9.72 7.59 -11.36
N TRP A 36 8.41 7.73 -11.13
CA TRP A 36 7.45 7.80 -12.24
C TRP A 36 7.76 8.98 -13.19
N PRO A 37 7.48 8.84 -14.49
CA PRO A 37 7.83 9.87 -15.48
C PRO A 37 6.99 11.15 -15.32
N THR A 38 5.86 11.08 -14.63
CA THR A 38 4.96 12.21 -14.37
C THR A 38 4.78 12.45 -12.87
N PHE A 39 4.50 13.70 -12.50
CA PHE A 39 4.31 14.14 -11.12
C PHE A 39 3.21 13.32 -10.40
N LEU A 40 2.11 13.06 -11.10
CA LEU A 40 1.04 12.13 -10.71
C LEU A 40 0.77 11.14 -11.85
N ASP A 41 0.46 9.90 -11.47
CA ASP A 41 0.00 8.84 -12.36
C ASP A 41 -1.05 8.01 -11.62
N PHE A 42 -2.31 8.14 -12.03
CA PHE A 42 -3.45 7.57 -11.32
C PHE A 42 -3.50 6.04 -11.45
N GLU A 43 -3.18 5.52 -12.63
CA GLU A 43 -3.19 4.09 -12.90
C GLU A 43 -2.11 3.39 -12.07
N ARG A 44 -0.88 3.92 -12.06
CA ARG A 44 0.18 3.39 -11.19
C ARG A 44 -0.14 3.55 -9.71
N GLY A 45 -0.87 4.61 -9.34
CA GLY A 45 -1.40 4.81 -8.00
C GLY A 45 -2.35 3.68 -7.57
N ILE A 46 -3.35 3.37 -8.40
CA ILE A 46 -4.29 2.27 -8.15
C ILE A 46 -3.54 0.93 -8.08
N ASN A 47 -2.65 0.67 -9.04
CA ASN A 47 -1.87 -0.57 -9.06
C ASN A 47 -0.95 -0.70 -7.85
N THR A 48 -0.43 0.41 -7.31
CA THR A 48 0.36 0.43 -6.08
C THR A 48 -0.47 -0.06 -4.88
N TYR A 49 -1.72 0.38 -4.73
CA TYR A 49 -2.57 -0.10 -3.63
C TYR A 49 -3.02 -1.55 -3.84
N ARG A 50 -3.35 -1.95 -5.08
CA ARG A 50 -3.65 -3.36 -5.41
C ARG A 50 -2.51 -4.31 -5.05
N MET A 51 -1.27 -3.89 -5.30
CA MET A 51 -0.08 -4.63 -4.88
C MET A 51 -0.01 -4.79 -3.36
N VAL A 52 -0.27 -3.71 -2.59
CA VAL A 52 -0.29 -3.77 -1.12
C VAL A 52 -1.36 -4.75 -0.63
N GLU A 53 -2.56 -4.66 -1.15
CA GLU A 53 -3.67 -5.58 -0.80
C GLU A 53 -3.33 -7.03 -1.11
N ALA A 54 -2.72 -7.32 -2.26
CA ALA A 54 -2.33 -8.67 -2.63
C ALA A 54 -1.27 -9.26 -1.68
N ILE A 55 -0.27 -8.46 -1.28
CA ILE A 55 0.74 -8.88 -0.29
C ILE A 55 0.09 -9.11 1.07
N ALA A 56 -0.75 -8.18 1.52
CA ALA A 56 -1.43 -8.28 2.81
C ALA A 56 -2.31 -9.54 2.88
N GLY A 57 -3.13 -9.79 1.85
CA GLY A 57 -3.98 -10.98 1.78
C GLY A 57 -3.19 -12.28 1.84
N TYR A 58 -2.06 -12.36 1.11
CA TYR A 58 -1.19 -13.53 1.18
C TYR A 58 -0.64 -13.77 2.59
N LEU A 59 -0.20 -12.72 3.30
CA LEU A 59 0.36 -12.86 4.65
C LEU A 59 -0.71 -13.24 5.68
N THR A 60 -1.92 -12.67 5.60
CA THR A 60 -3.01 -13.03 6.51
C THR A 60 -3.50 -14.46 6.30
N ASP A 61 -3.47 -14.97 5.06
CA ASP A 61 -3.86 -16.35 4.75
C ASP A 61 -2.83 -17.36 5.31
N GLN A 62 -1.55 -16.99 5.40
CA GLN A 62 -0.50 -17.83 6.00
C GLN A 62 -0.64 -17.92 7.52
N ASP A 63 -0.99 -16.83 8.20
CA ASP A 63 -1.17 -16.81 9.66
C ASP A 63 -2.42 -17.60 10.11
N ALA A 64 -3.35 -17.88 9.19
CA ALA A 64 -4.56 -18.66 9.45
C ALA A 64 -4.38 -20.19 9.31
N GLN A 65 -3.23 -20.66 8.80
CA GLN A 65 -2.90 -22.08 8.61
C GLN A 65 -2.06 -22.63 9.76
#